data_AF-A0A6J8DXS8-F1
#
_entry.id   AF-A0A6J8DXS8-F1
#
_cell.length_a   1.000
_cell.length_b   1.000
_cell.length_c   1.000
_cell.angle_alpha   90.00
_cell.angle_beta   90.00
_cell.angle_gamma   90.00
#
_symmetry.space_group_name_H-M   'P 1'
#
loop_
_entity.id
_entity.type
_entity.pdbx_description
1 polymer ?
#
loop_
_entity_poly.entity_id
_entity_poly.type
_entity_poly.pdbx_seq_one_letter_code
_entity_poly.pdbx_strand_id
1 'polypeptide(L)'
;MSYRMCMLLLVVLITCNFNEKVLALCADSDTLSLDFTNKGISDVGGALFAGCNPVASAIDLSWNTITALEFNAFAIYDFNNQKYVPFSQNLRSLNLSNNRISNISDKALTFSRNLLLLDLTNNSLTELKSGIFDSLPRLERLILSKNRISIIENGTFTSNLRNLKMIDLQHNQLTSMEMWPYTIKPSSMLFIFDVRHNMINQFTNNLNYTYDLEPPYKTMTYLDFNKFTVWNDTWFTQYHPHNRKRFYLSDLSNYILVMSVNPWVCDYHMCQLVSSYQSFILGDVLSRLIVCENPQELRQRPLTSLSTQVLHCNTSVPIIR
;
A
#
# COMPACT_ATOMS: atom_id res chain seq x y z
N MET A 1 14.78 -52.53 -7.57
CA MET A 1 14.70 -51.66 -6.37
C MET A 1 15.97 -50.79 -6.17
N SER A 2 16.66 -50.35 -7.25
CA SER A 2 17.95 -49.61 -7.11
C SER A 2 18.20 -48.52 -8.17
N TYR A 3 17.15 -47.91 -8.73
CA TYR A 3 17.30 -46.76 -9.65
C TYR A 3 16.60 -45.48 -9.15
N ARG A 4 15.86 -45.53 -8.03
CA ARG A 4 15.23 -44.36 -7.41
C ARG A 4 16.11 -43.63 -6.38
N MET A 5 17.27 -44.18 -6.00
CA MET A 5 18.19 -43.54 -5.05
C MET A 5 19.21 -42.58 -5.71
N CYS A 6 19.49 -42.69 -7.02
CA CYS A 6 20.49 -41.83 -7.66
C CYS A 6 19.98 -40.45 -8.11
N MET A 7 18.67 -40.25 -8.28
CA MET A 7 18.11 -38.90 -8.56
C MET A 7 18.07 -38.00 -7.33
N LEU A 8 18.19 -38.57 -6.12
CA LEU A 8 18.24 -37.81 -4.87
C LEU A 8 19.66 -37.28 -4.55
N LEU A 9 20.73 -37.87 -5.09
CA LEU A 9 22.10 -37.52 -4.66
C LEU A 9 22.67 -36.23 -5.29
N LEU A 10 22.23 -35.84 -6.49
CA LEU A 10 22.71 -34.59 -7.11
C LEU A 10 22.05 -33.33 -6.54
N VAL A 11 20.81 -33.43 -6.06
CA VAL A 11 20.15 -32.35 -5.32
C VAL A 11 20.66 -32.31 -3.87
N VAL A 12 20.92 -33.48 -3.25
CA VAL A 12 21.37 -33.58 -1.85
C VAL A 12 22.78 -33.04 -1.60
N LEU A 13 23.72 -33.13 -2.57
CA LEU A 13 25.08 -32.60 -2.34
C LEU A 13 25.16 -31.07 -2.36
N ILE A 14 24.29 -30.38 -3.11
CA ILE A 14 24.18 -28.92 -3.07
C ILE A 14 23.32 -28.47 -1.87
N THR A 15 22.29 -29.24 -1.50
CA THR A 15 21.44 -28.91 -0.35
C THR A 15 22.04 -29.29 1.00
N CYS A 16 23.03 -30.19 1.10
CA CYS A 16 23.67 -30.49 2.39
C CYS A 16 24.41 -29.29 2.99
N ASN A 17 25.13 -28.53 2.15
CA ASN A 17 25.88 -27.35 2.62
C ASN A 17 24.94 -26.14 2.90
N PHE A 18 23.76 -26.12 2.26
CA PHE A 18 22.69 -25.16 2.55
C PHE A 18 21.95 -25.54 3.85
N ASN A 19 21.66 -26.83 4.06
CA ASN A 19 20.98 -27.34 5.25
C ASN A 19 21.78 -27.16 6.53
N GLU A 20 23.12 -27.34 6.52
CA GLU A 20 23.91 -27.08 7.73
C GLU A 20 23.91 -25.59 8.12
N LYS A 21 23.95 -24.68 7.14
CA LYS A 21 23.83 -23.24 7.39
C LYS A 21 22.43 -22.86 7.87
N VAL A 22 21.38 -23.44 7.31
CA VAL A 22 19.98 -23.19 7.70
C VAL A 22 19.67 -23.76 9.08
N LEU A 23 20.16 -24.96 9.41
CA LEU A 23 19.99 -25.55 10.74
C LEU A 23 20.62 -24.68 11.83
N ALA A 24 21.77 -24.05 11.55
CA ALA A 24 22.36 -23.07 12.46
C ALA A 24 21.51 -21.79 12.61
N LEU A 25 20.80 -21.36 11.56
CA LEU A 25 19.90 -20.21 11.62
C LEU A 25 18.61 -20.50 12.41
N CYS A 26 18.20 -21.76 12.45
CA CYS A 26 17.02 -22.23 13.18
C CYS A 26 17.34 -22.69 14.62
N ALA A 27 18.61 -22.70 15.04
CA ALA A 27 19.01 -23.23 16.35
C ALA A 27 18.52 -22.40 17.55
N ASP A 28 18.16 -21.13 17.34
CA ASP A 28 17.54 -20.24 18.34
C ASP A 28 15.99 -20.34 18.38
N SER A 29 15.38 -21.34 17.72
CA SER A 29 13.93 -21.42 17.41
C SER A 29 12.96 -21.78 18.54
N ASP A 30 13.34 -21.56 19.80
CA ASP A 30 12.38 -21.50 20.93
C ASP A 30 11.56 -20.20 20.91
N THR A 31 11.88 -19.26 20.02
CA THR A 31 11.23 -17.96 19.92
C THR A 31 10.05 -17.98 18.94
N LEU A 32 8.98 -17.26 19.31
CA LEU A 32 7.86 -16.92 18.42
C LEU A 32 8.27 -16.02 17.23
N SER A 33 9.57 -15.74 17.05
CA SER A 33 10.13 -14.88 16.01
C SER A 33 11.42 -15.49 15.47
N LEU A 34 11.52 -15.63 14.14
CA LEU A 34 12.73 -16.06 13.45
C LEU A 34 13.45 -14.84 12.87
N ASP A 35 14.71 -14.65 13.23
CA ASP A 35 15.55 -13.57 12.71
C ASP A 35 16.58 -14.11 11.70
N PHE A 36 16.32 -13.82 10.43
CA PHE A 36 17.20 -14.11 9.31
C PHE A 36 17.80 -12.84 8.69
N THR A 37 17.89 -11.77 9.46
CA THR A 37 18.43 -10.50 8.98
C THR A 37 19.87 -10.64 8.53
N ASN A 38 20.20 -10.10 7.35
CA ASN A 38 21.57 -10.00 6.84
C ASN A 38 22.33 -11.35 6.82
N LYS A 39 21.68 -12.40 6.31
CA LYS A 39 22.27 -13.75 6.20
C LYS A 39 22.67 -14.13 4.76
N GLY A 40 22.51 -13.20 3.81
CA GLY A 40 22.78 -13.45 2.39
C GLY A 40 21.77 -14.39 1.75
N ILE A 41 20.54 -14.45 2.29
CA ILE A 41 19.47 -15.28 1.75
C ILE A 41 19.03 -14.72 0.41
N SER A 42 18.79 -15.60 -0.57
CA SER A 42 18.32 -15.24 -1.90
C SER A 42 17.03 -15.98 -2.30
N ASP A 43 16.64 -17.00 -1.55
CA ASP A 43 15.47 -17.86 -1.81
C ASP A 43 14.72 -18.12 -0.49
N VAL A 44 13.40 -18.02 -0.53
CA VAL A 44 12.47 -18.21 0.59
C VAL A 44 11.52 -19.41 0.40
N GLY A 45 11.89 -20.34 -0.48
CA GLY A 45 11.23 -21.64 -0.63
C GLY A 45 11.49 -22.59 0.53
N GLY A 46 10.89 -23.78 0.47
CA GLY A 46 10.82 -24.71 1.62
C GLY A 46 12.15 -25.23 2.18
N ALA A 47 13.24 -25.16 1.41
CA ALA A 47 14.57 -25.51 1.91
C ALA A 47 15.04 -24.56 3.03
N LEU A 48 14.63 -23.29 3.01
CA LEU A 48 15.00 -22.31 4.03
C LEU A 48 14.42 -22.65 5.42
N PHE A 49 13.29 -23.36 5.46
CA PHE A 49 12.55 -23.61 6.70
C PHE A 49 12.62 -25.06 7.17
N ALA A 50 13.30 -25.94 6.44
CA ALA A 50 13.28 -27.39 6.66
C ALA A 50 13.80 -27.85 8.04
N GLY A 51 14.49 -26.98 8.78
CA GLY A 51 14.97 -27.23 10.15
C GLY A 51 14.41 -26.29 11.22
N CYS A 52 13.45 -25.44 10.89
CA CYS A 52 12.92 -24.43 11.80
C CYS A 52 11.65 -24.88 12.51
N ASN A 53 11.44 -24.38 13.73
CA ASN A 53 10.21 -24.59 14.48
C ASN A 53 9.00 -23.93 13.79
N PRO A 54 7.97 -24.68 13.36
CA PRO A 54 6.84 -24.17 12.58
C PRO A 54 5.83 -23.32 13.39
N VAL A 55 6.17 -22.90 14.61
CA VAL A 55 5.29 -22.08 15.47
C VAL A 55 5.55 -20.57 15.35
N ALA A 56 6.53 -20.16 14.54
CA ALA A 56 6.94 -18.77 14.39
C ALA A 56 5.76 -17.84 14.03
N SER A 57 5.58 -16.80 14.83
CA SER A 57 4.59 -15.73 14.59
C SER A 57 5.16 -14.54 13.82
N ALA A 58 6.48 -14.40 13.79
CA ALA A 58 7.18 -13.37 13.06
C ALA A 58 8.41 -13.95 12.34
N ILE A 59 8.68 -13.45 11.13
CA ILE A 59 9.90 -13.75 10.38
C ILE A 59 10.50 -12.43 9.91
N ASP A 60 11.76 -12.19 10.27
CA ASP A 60 12.56 -11.11 9.72
C ASP A 60 13.55 -11.64 8.68
N LEU A 61 13.38 -11.23 7.44
CA LEU A 61 14.24 -11.55 6.28
C LEU A 61 14.86 -10.28 5.71
N SER A 62 14.94 -9.21 6.50
CA SER A 62 15.46 -7.94 6.02
C SER A 62 16.95 -7.99 5.71
N TRP A 63 17.42 -7.04 4.89
CA TRP A 63 18.83 -6.90 4.52
C TRP A 63 19.42 -8.14 3.86
N ASN A 64 18.63 -8.83 3.03
CA ASN A 64 19.07 -10.00 2.28
C ASN A 64 19.14 -9.67 0.77
N THR A 65 19.25 -10.70 -0.06
CA THR A 65 19.42 -10.58 -1.52
C THR A 65 18.29 -11.23 -2.31
N ILE A 66 17.11 -11.36 -1.69
CA ILE A 66 15.94 -11.99 -2.31
C ILE A 66 15.48 -11.12 -3.49
N THR A 67 15.31 -11.74 -4.67
CA THR A 67 14.91 -11.05 -5.90
C THR A 67 13.48 -11.29 -6.31
N ALA A 68 12.88 -12.41 -5.87
CA ALA A 68 11.50 -12.75 -6.17
C ALA A 68 10.87 -13.56 -5.04
N LEU A 69 9.55 -13.45 -4.91
CA LEU A 69 8.73 -14.37 -4.11
C LEU A 69 8.03 -15.34 -5.05
N GLU A 70 8.44 -16.61 -5.03
CA GLU A 70 7.85 -17.65 -5.87
C GLU A 70 6.59 -18.26 -5.24
N PHE A 71 5.84 -19.05 -6.03
CA PHE A 71 4.56 -19.63 -5.61
C PHE A 71 4.63 -20.47 -4.32
N ASN A 72 5.81 -20.98 -3.96
CA ASN A 72 6.08 -21.81 -2.78
C ASN A 72 6.79 -21.04 -1.65
N ALA A 73 6.87 -19.72 -1.72
CA ALA A 73 7.43 -18.91 -0.65
C ALA A 73 6.71 -19.19 0.68
N PHE A 74 7.49 -19.30 1.76
CA PHE A 74 6.98 -19.55 3.12
C PHE A 74 6.22 -20.88 3.28
N ALA A 75 6.46 -21.84 2.39
CA ALA A 75 5.85 -23.17 2.43
C ALA A 75 6.88 -24.27 2.64
N ILE A 76 6.48 -25.37 3.26
CA ILE A 76 7.24 -26.64 3.30
C ILE A 76 6.52 -27.66 2.40
N TYR A 77 7.28 -28.54 1.75
CA TYR A 77 6.72 -29.65 0.97
C TYR A 77 6.41 -30.84 1.88
N ASP A 78 5.14 -31.19 2.00
CA ASP A 78 4.65 -32.38 2.70
C ASP A 78 4.72 -33.59 1.75
N PHE A 79 5.72 -34.45 1.95
CA PHE A 79 5.94 -35.66 1.13
C PHE A 79 4.83 -36.70 1.26
N ASN A 80 4.13 -36.75 2.40
CA ASN A 80 3.07 -37.73 2.62
C ASN A 80 1.83 -37.38 1.80
N ASN A 81 1.50 -36.08 1.73
CA ASN A 81 0.34 -35.56 1.01
C ASN A 81 0.69 -34.96 -0.37
N GLN A 82 1.97 -35.05 -0.79
CA GLN A 82 2.50 -34.53 -2.06
C GLN A 82 2.10 -33.09 -2.37
N LYS A 83 2.09 -32.22 -1.35
CA LYS A 83 1.62 -30.84 -1.47
C LYS A 83 2.45 -29.87 -0.64
N TYR A 84 2.46 -28.61 -1.05
CA TYR A 84 2.97 -27.53 -0.21
C TYR A 84 1.97 -27.20 0.90
N VAL A 85 2.50 -27.00 2.10
CA VAL A 85 1.75 -26.55 3.29
C VAL A 85 2.44 -25.32 3.88
N PRO A 86 1.71 -24.44 4.58
CA PRO A 86 2.32 -23.31 5.27
C PRO A 86 3.45 -23.76 6.19
N PHE A 87 4.59 -23.06 6.15
CA PHE A 87 5.66 -23.28 7.13
C PHE A 87 5.12 -23.05 8.55
N SER A 88 4.42 -21.92 8.76
CA SER A 88 3.78 -21.63 10.04
C SER A 88 2.33 -21.22 9.88
N GLN A 89 1.46 -21.86 10.67
CA GLN A 89 0.06 -21.47 10.80
C GLN A 89 -0.12 -20.21 11.67
N ASN A 90 0.92 -19.79 12.40
CA ASN A 90 0.86 -18.68 13.35
C ASN A 90 1.48 -17.39 12.82
N LEU A 91 2.00 -17.39 11.58
CA LEU A 91 2.70 -16.26 11.00
C LEU A 91 1.79 -15.03 10.89
N ARG A 92 2.15 -13.97 11.60
CA ARG A 92 1.43 -12.70 11.70
C ARG A 92 2.26 -11.52 11.18
N SER A 93 3.58 -11.59 11.24
CA SER A 93 4.47 -10.51 10.79
C SER A 93 5.55 -11.06 9.87
N LEU A 94 5.73 -10.41 8.72
CA LEU A 94 6.77 -10.74 7.77
C LEU A 94 7.49 -9.48 7.31
N ASN A 95 8.78 -9.39 7.66
CA ASN A 95 9.66 -8.31 7.23
C ASN A 95 10.56 -8.79 6.09
N LEU A 96 10.37 -8.22 4.90
CA LEU A 96 11.17 -8.46 3.69
C LEU A 96 11.89 -7.19 3.24
N SER A 97 12.01 -6.19 4.13
CA SER A 97 12.59 -4.90 3.78
C SER A 97 14.06 -4.99 3.39
N ASN A 98 14.55 -4.04 2.60
CA ASN A 98 15.96 -3.97 2.19
C ASN A 98 16.44 -5.25 1.48
N ASN A 99 15.62 -5.75 0.55
CA ASN A 99 15.96 -6.83 -0.37
C ASN A 99 16.01 -6.28 -1.81
N ARG A 100 15.98 -7.15 -2.82
CA ARG A 100 15.98 -6.80 -4.23
C ARG A 100 14.73 -7.32 -4.94
N ILE A 101 13.62 -7.48 -4.20
CA ILE A 101 12.40 -8.11 -4.71
C ILE A 101 11.84 -7.22 -5.81
N SER A 102 11.84 -7.72 -7.04
CA SER A 102 11.24 -7.05 -8.19
C SER A 102 10.00 -7.75 -8.71
N ASN A 103 9.74 -8.98 -8.26
CA ASN A 103 8.57 -9.76 -8.65
C ASN A 103 7.99 -10.54 -7.47
N ILE A 104 6.67 -10.56 -7.37
CA ILE A 104 5.92 -11.43 -6.47
C ILE A 104 5.01 -12.25 -7.37
N SER A 105 5.31 -13.53 -7.51
CA SER A 105 4.59 -14.45 -8.38
C SER A 105 3.14 -14.64 -7.88
N ASP A 106 2.24 -14.96 -8.81
CA ASP A 106 0.85 -15.28 -8.47
C ASP A 106 0.81 -16.33 -7.36
N LYS A 107 -0.03 -16.09 -6.35
CA LYS A 107 -0.23 -16.99 -5.19
C LYS A 107 1.01 -17.18 -4.28
N ALA A 108 2.11 -16.45 -4.46
CA ALA A 108 3.29 -16.55 -3.59
C ALA A 108 2.99 -16.35 -2.10
N LEU A 109 1.93 -15.59 -1.78
CA LEU A 109 1.53 -15.29 -0.40
C LEU A 109 0.43 -16.23 0.14
N THR A 110 0.03 -17.26 -0.63
CA THR A 110 -1.06 -18.19 -0.28
C THR A 110 -0.84 -18.98 1.00
N PHE A 111 0.43 -19.18 1.36
CA PHE A 111 0.84 -19.89 2.57
C PHE A 111 0.91 -19.00 3.81
N SER A 112 0.67 -17.69 3.65
CA SER A 112 0.84 -16.68 4.69
C SER A 112 -0.49 -16.01 5.07
N ARG A 113 -1.61 -16.76 5.02
CA ARG A 113 -3.00 -16.24 5.17
C ARG A 113 -3.28 -15.52 6.50
N ASN A 114 -2.47 -15.77 7.52
CA ASN A 114 -2.62 -15.19 8.85
C ASN A 114 -1.82 -13.91 9.08
N LEU A 115 -1.12 -13.41 8.04
CA LEU A 115 -0.37 -12.17 8.13
C LEU A 115 -1.26 -10.99 8.50
N LEU A 116 -0.78 -10.21 9.46
CA LEU A 116 -1.31 -8.92 9.89
C LEU A 116 -0.41 -7.78 9.37
N LEU A 117 0.89 -8.01 9.25
CA LEU A 117 1.87 -7.05 8.76
C LEU A 117 2.76 -7.68 7.68
N LEU A 118 2.85 -6.99 6.54
CA LEU A 118 3.80 -7.29 5.47
C LEU A 118 4.62 -6.02 5.17
N ASP A 119 5.94 -6.11 5.39
CA ASP A 119 6.89 -5.03 5.08
C ASP A 119 7.76 -5.42 3.89
N LEU A 120 7.62 -4.68 2.79
CA LEU A 120 8.37 -4.78 1.54
C LEU A 120 9.17 -3.49 1.26
N THR A 121 9.45 -2.69 2.29
CA THR A 121 10.17 -1.43 2.19
C THR A 121 11.53 -1.60 1.51
N ASN A 122 11.92 -0.64 0.66
CA ASN A 122 13.24 -0.63 0.03
C ASN A 122 13.52 -1.93 -0.75
N ASN A 123 12.64 -2.23 -1.70
CA ASN A 123 12.79 -3.31 -2.68
C ASN A 123 12.82 -2.71 -4.10
N SER A 124 12.61 -3.53 -5.12
CA SER A 124 12.67 -3.13 -6.54
C SER A 124 11.35 -3.36 -7.27
N LEU A 125 10.22 -3.34 -6.56
CA LEU A 125 8.90 -3.49 -7.18
C LEU A 125 8.59 -2.29 -8.07
N THR A 126 8.16 -2.54 -9.30
CA THR A 126 7.80 -1.50 -10.29
C THR A 126 6.29 -1.43 -10.54
N GLU A 127 5.59 -2.54 -10.31
CA GLU A 127 4.16 -2.67 -10.51
C GLU A 127 3.54 -3.52 -9.40
N LEU A 128 2.29 -3.24 -9.06
CA LEU A 128 1.44 -4.12 -8.25
C LEU A 128 0.36 -4.71 -9.14
N LYS A 129 0.34 -6.03 -9.25
CA LYS A 129 -0.60 -6.77 -10.07
C LYS A 129 -1.93 -6.99 -9.37
N SER A 130 -2.98 -7.16 -10.18
CA SER A 130 -4.31 -7.54 -9.70
C SER A 130 -4.27 -8.81 -8.84
N GLY A 131 -4.94 -8.79 -7.69
CA GLY A 131 -5.08 -9.95 -6.80
C GLY A 131 -3.80 -10.41 -6.08
N ILE A 132 -2.68 -9.70 -6.20
CA ILE A 132 -1.40 -10.10 -5.60
C ILE A 132 -1.47 -10.28 -4.07
N PHE A 133 -2.40 -9.58 -3.41
CA PHE A 133 -2.63 -9.65 -1.97
C PHE A 133 -3.92 -10.40 -1.57
N ASP A 134 -4.65 -10.99 -2.52
CA ASP A 134 -5.97 -11.63 -2.26
C ASP A 134 -5.91 -12.77 -1.24
N SER A 135 -4.74 -13.38 -1.11
CA SER A 135 -4.50 -14.47 -0.16
C SER A 135 -4.28 -14.02 1.30
N LEU A 136 -4.34 -12.71 1.58
CA LEU A 136 -4.05 -12.12 2.89
C LEU A 136 -5.29 -11.48 3.55
N PRO A 137 -6.35 -12.24 3.86
CA PRO A 137 -7.62 -11.69 4.36
C PRO A 137 -7.52 -11.04 5.75
N ARG A 138 -6.44 -11.31 6.48
CA ARG A 138 -6.18 -10.76 7.82
C ARG A 138 -5.22 -9.58 7.82
N LEU A 139 -4.69 -9.18 6.66
CA LEU A 139 -3.69 -8.14 6.58
C LEU A 139 -4.23 -6.82 7.12
N GLU A 140 -3.49 -6.20 8.03
CA GLU A 140 -3.83 -4.91 8.63
C GLU A 140 -2.90 -3.80 8.13
N ARG A 141 -1.62 -4.12 7.90
CA ARG A 141 -0.59 -3.16 7.51
C ARG A 141 0.22 -3.70 6.34
N LEU A 142 0.27 -2.93 5.27
CA LEU A 142 1.09 -3.21 4.10
C LEU A 142 2.05 -2.04 3.85
N ILE A 143 3.35 -2.32 3.91
CA ILE A 143 4.39 -1.30 3.74
C ILE A 143 5.14 -1.60 2.45
N LEU A 144 5.05 -0.70 1.48
CA LEU A 144 5.63 -0.78 0.14
C LEU A 144 6.52 0.43 -0.16
N SER A 145 6.92 1.16 0.89
CA SER A 145 7.71 2.39 0.77
C SER A 145 9.06 2.15 0.09
N LYS A 146 9.59 3.20 -0.55
CA LYS A 146 10.94 3.17 -1.17
C LYS A 146 11.10 2.05 -2.22
N ASN A 147 10.05 1.78 -2.98
CA ASN A 147 10.14 0.92 -4.17
C ASN A 147 10.22 1.82 -5.42
N ARG A 148 9.91 1.26 -6.59
CA ARG A 148 9.87 1.97 -7.87
C ARG A 148 8.47 1.85 -8.50
N ILE A 149 7.44 1.72 -7.66
CA ILE A 149 6.08 1.42 -8.11
C ILE A 149 5.55 2.63 -8.87
N SER A 150 5.28 2.44 -10.15
CA SER A 150 4.65 3.43 -11.03
C SER A 150 3.25 3.02 -11.45
N ILE A 151 2.91 1.72 -11.34
CA ILE A 151 1.64 1.16 -11.75
C ILE A 151 1.03 0.35 -10.60
N ILE A 152 -0.25 0.58 -10.34
CA ILE A 152 -1.08 -0.24 -9.46
C ILE A 152 -2.27 -0.69 -10.30
N GLU A 153 -2.35 -1.99 -10.61
CA GLU A 153 -3.41 -2.53 -11.44
C GLU A 153 -4.77 -2.50 -10.71
N ASN A 154 -5.84 -2.45 -11.50
CA ASN A 154 -7.19 -2.63 -11.00
C ASN A 154 -7.31 -3.97 -10.25
N GLY A 155 -7.90 -3.94 -9.06
CA GLY A 155 -8.09 -5.15 -8.26
C GLY A 155 -6.81 -5.60 -7.56
N THR A 156 -5.75 -4.79 -7.50
CA THR A 156 -4.62 -5.04 -6.59
C THR A 156 -5.11 -5.09 -5.14
N PHE A 157 -6.00 -4.17 -4.79
CA PHE A 157 -6.59 -4.05 -3.46
C PHE A 157 -8.08 -4.38 -3.54
N THR A 158 -8.41 -5.65 -3.31
CA THR A 158 -9.79 -6.16 -3.42
C THR A 158 -10.53 -6.13 -2.09
N SER A 159 -11.82 -6.48 -2.13
CA SER A 159 -12.68 -6.69 -0.96
C SER A 159 -12.24 -7.86 -0.06
N ASN A 160 -11.19 -8.60 -0.42
CA ASN A 160 -10.58 -9.59 0.47
C ASN A 160 -9.75 -8.94 1.58
N LEU A 161 -9.23 -7.72 1.37
CA LEU A 161 -8.41 -6.98 2.33
C LEU A 161 -9.25 -6.22 3.38
N ARG A 162 -10.29 -6.85 3.93
CA ARG A 162 -11.28 -6.19 4.83
C ARG A 162 -10.68 -5.68 6.13
N ASN A 163 -9.57 -6.24 6.56
CA ASN A 163 -8.90 -5.86 7.81
C ASN A 163 -7.80 -4.82 7.61
N LEU A 164 -7.58 -4.37 6.38
CA LEU A 164 -6.51 -3.44 6.08
C LEU A 164 -6.81 -2.09 6.72
N LYS A 165 -5.85 -1.59 7.48
CA LYS A 165 -5.91 -0.32 8.21
C LYS A 165 -4.92 0.68 7.65
N MET A 166 -3.84 0.21 7.00
CA MET A 166 -2.77 1.05 6.51
C MET A 166 -2.12 0.47 5.25
N ILE A 167 -1.95 1.32 4.24
CA ILE A 167 -1.02 1.09 3.13
C ILE A 167 -0.04 2.26 3.09
N ASP A 168 1.25 1.94 3.06
CA ASP A 168 2.33 2.91 2.86
C ASP A 168 3.01 2.69 1.50
N LEU A 169 2.86 3.65 0.62
CA LEU A 169 3.44 3.73 -0.73
C LEU A 169 4.37 4.95 -0.87
N GLN A 170 4.86 5.51 0.23
CA GLN A 170 5.74 6.67 0.16
C GLN A 170 7.02 6.37 -0.63
N HIS A 171 7.62 7.40 -1.25
CA HIS A 171 8.87 7.26 -2.02
C HIS A 171 8.76 6.20 -3.14
N ASN A 172 7.71 6.31 -3.96
CA ASN A 172 7.53 5.52 -5.17
C ASN A 172 7.47 6.45 -6.40
N GLN A 173 6.98 5.95 -7.53
CA GLN A 173 6.98 6.65 -8.82
C GLN A 173 5.56 6.81 -9.39
N LEU A 174 4.55 6.84 -8.52
CA LEU A 174 3.15 7.01 -8.94
C LEU A 174 2.94 8.40 -9.54
N THR A 175 2.33 8.48 -10.72
CA THR A 175 2.04 9.76 -11.41
C THR A 175 0.57 10.17 -11.31
N SER A 176 -0.30 9.23 -11.00
CA SER A 176 -1.73 9.44 -10.80
C SER A 176 -2.23 8.51 -9.70
N MET A 177 -3.37 8.87 -9.13
CA MET A 177 -4.04 8.05 -8.12
C MET A 177 -5.45 7.73 -8.59
N GLU A 178 -5.68 6.46 -8.92
CA GLU A 178 -7.04 5.95 -9.03
C GLU A 178 -7.67 5.97 -7.64
N MET A 179 -8.97 6.20 -7.59
CA MET A 179 -9.68 6.40 -6.32
C MET A 179 -9.91 5.06 -5.54
N TRP A 180 -9.37 3.91 -5.99
CA TRP A 180 -9.57 2.57 -5.40
C TRP A 180 -9.36 2.43 -3.88
N PRO A 181 -8.50 3.20 -3.18
CA PRO A 181 -8.33 3.03 -1.73
C PRO A 181 -9.61 3.24 -0.95
N TYR A 182 -10.59 3.91 -1.58
CA TYR A 182 -11.88 4.23 -0.99
C TYR A 182 -12.95 3.14 -1.26
N THR A 183 -12.63 2.07 -2.01
CA THR A 183 -13.51 0.90 -2.19
C THR A 183 -13.35 -0.15 -1.08
N ILE A 184 -12.21 -0.11 -0.37
CA ILE A 184 -11.95 -1.01 0.74
C ILE A 184 -12.83 -0.55 1.89
N LYS A 185 -13.93 -1.27 2.16
CA LYS A 185 -14.71 -1.07 3.39
C LYS A 185 -13.87 -1.60 4.55
N PRO A 186 -13.15 -0.73 5.30
CA PRO A 186 -12.25 -1.20 6.33
C PRO A 186 -13.08 -1.69 7.50
N SER A 187 -12.66 -2.78 8.15
CA SER A 187 -13.27 -3.19 9.43
C SER A 187 -12.94 -2.21 10.56
N SER A 188 -11.98 -1.30 10.34
CA SER A 188 -11.53 -0.31 11.31
C SER A 188 -12.13 1.07 11.03
N MET A 189 -12.32 1.87 12.08
CA MET A 189 -12.85 3.23 11.98
C MET A 189 -11.96 4.20 11.19
N LEU A 190 -10.65 3.91 11.09
CA LEU A 190 -9.68 4.73 10.38
C LEU A 190 -8.84 3.89 9.43
N PHE A 191 -8.78 4.31 8.17
CA PHE A 191 -7.87 3.79 7.16
C PHE A 191 -6.83 4.84 6.78
N ILE A 192 -5.55 4.46 6.79
CA ILE A 192 -4.43 5.35 6.44
C ILE A 192 -3.88 4.95 5.08
N PHE A 193 -3.80 5.92 4.18
CA PHE A 193 -3.19 5.78 2.88
C PHE A 193 -2.07 6.80 2.71
N ASP A 194 -0.83 6.34 2.64
CA ASP A 194 0.33 7.23 2.51
C ASP A 194 0.97 7.11 1.13
N VAL A 195 0.92 8.19 0.37
CA VAL A 195 1.53 8.29 -0.97
C VAL A 195 2.47 9.49 -1.06
N ARG A 196 3.03 9.92 0.07
CA ARG A 196 3.99 11.03 0.09
C ARG A 196 5.23 10.74 -0.75
N HIS A 197 5.87 11.77 -1.27
CA HIS A 197 7.07 11.62 -2.09
C HIS A 197 6.85 10.71 -3.31
N ASN A 198 5.75 10.94 -4.03
CA ASN A 198 5.50 10.37 -5.35
C ASN A 198 5.49 11.50 -6.39
N MET A 199 4.99 11.23 -7.59
CA MET A 199 4.87 12.17 -8.70
C MET A 199 3.41 12.46 -9.06
N ILE A 200 2.49 12.26 -8.12
CA ILE A 200 1.04 12.32 -8.37
C ILE A 200 0.63 13.76 -8.67
N ASN A 201 -0.04 13.99 -9.80
CA ASN A 201 -0.55 15.32 -10.17
C ASN A 201 -2.07 15.39 -10.34
N GLN A 202 -2.75 14.24 -10.31
CA GLN A 202 -4.20 14.16 -10.50
C GLN A 202 -4.76 12.88 -9.87
N PHE A 203 -6.03 12.97 -9.45
CA PHE A 203 -6.85 11.78 -9.24
C PHE A 203 -7.49 11.36 -10.55
N THR A 204 -7.63 10.05 -10.74
CA THR A 204 -8.32 9.44 -11.86
C THR A 204 -9.45 8.54 -11.35
N ASN A 205 -10.45 8.34 -12.19
CA ASN A 205 -11.52 7.36 -11.96
C ASN A 205 -11.85 6.65 -13.27
N ASN A 206 -10.81 6.23 -14.00
CA ASN A 206 -10.98 5.62 -15.33
C ASN A 206 -11.77 4.30 -15.26
N LEU A 207 -11.88 3.74 -14.06
CA LEU A 207 -12.49 2.45 -13.78
C LEU A 207 -13.91 2.57 -13.20
N ASN A 208 -14.49 3.79 -13.15
CA ASN A 208 -15.84 4.05 -12.64
C ASN A 208 -16.13 3.40 -11.27
N TYR A 209 -15.12 3.34 -10.42
CA TYR A 209 -15.32 2.83 -9.08
C TYR A 209 -16.31 3.73 -8.33
N THR A 210 -17.23 3.09 -7.64
CA THR A 210 -18.11 3.72 -6.67
C THR A 210 -17.53 3.53 -5.29
N TYR A 211 -17.37 4.61 -4.56
CA TYR A 211 -16.90 4.58 -3.18
C TYR A 211 -18.11 4.65 -2.26
N ASP A 212 -18.01 4.14 -1.04
CA ASP A 212 -19.11 4.19 -0.08
C ASP A 212 -18.53 4.23 1.32
N LEU A 213 -18.29 5.45 1.81
CA LEU A 213 -17.92 5.71 3.19
C LEU A 213 -19.13 6.25 3.95
N GLU A 214 -20.23 5.49 3.98
CA GLU A 214 -21.25 5.68 5.00
C GLU A 214 -20.59 5.61 6.41
N PRO A 215 -21.00 6.47 7.37
CA PRO A 215 -20.46 6.45 8.73
C PRO A 215 -20.41 5.03 9.32
N PRO A 216 -19.39 4.69 10.16
CA PRO A 216 -18.49 5.57 10.89
C PRO A 216 -17.05 5.67 10.34
N TYR A 217 -16.79 5.31 9.08
CA TYR A 217 -15.43 5.16 8.55
C TYR A 217 -14.79 6.49 8.15
N LYS A 218 -13.53 6.70 8.54
CA LYS A 218 -12.68 7.80 8.08
C LYS A 218 -11.49 7.27 7.28
N THR A 219 -11.14 7.95 6.20
CA THR A 219 -9.90 7.69 5.46
C THR A 219 -8.98 8.90 5.55
N MET A 220 -7.76 8.68 6.00
CA MET A 220 -6.70 9.69 6.02
C MET A 220 -5.70 9.40 4.91
N THR A 221 -5.62 10.29 3.93
CA THR A 221 -4.74 10.17 2.78
C THR A 221 -3.65 11.24 2.82
N TYR A 222 -2.39 10.83 2.90
CA TYR A 222 -1.23 11.70 2.85
C TYR A 222 -0.70 11.81 1.41
N LEU A 223 -0.85 12.99 0.83
CA LEU A 223 -0.47 13.36 -0.54
C LEU A 223 0.60 14.46 -0.57
N ASP A 224 1.21 14.75 0.57
CA ASP A 224 2.29 15.73 0.65
C ASP A 224 3.47 15.36 -0.26
N PHE A 225 4.24 16.35 -0.73
CA PHE A 225 5.41 16.12 -1.58
C PHE A 225 5.08 15.36 -2.87
N ASN A 226 4.03 15.78 -3.55
CA ASN A 226 3.63 15.28 -4.87
C ASN A 226 3.74 16.40 -5.92
N LYS A 227 2.96 16.32 -7.01
CA LYS A 227 3.00 17.22 -8.17
C LYS A 227 1.64 17.82 -8.50
N PHE A 228 0.74 17.91 -7.53
CA PHE A 228 -0.55 18.58 -7.73
C PHE A 228 -0.36 20.08 -7.98
N THR A 229 -0.88 20.55 -9.11
CA THR A 229 -0.78 21.96 -9.51
C THR A 229 -2.12 22.67 -9.45
N VAL A 230 -3.22 21.99 -9.76
CA VAL A 230 -4.55 22.59 -9.86
C VAL A 230 -5.55 21.69 -9.13
N TRP A 231 -6.45 22.30 -8.35
CA TRP A 231 -7.55 21.58 -7.73
C TRP A 231 -8.65 21.31 -8.76
N ASN A 232 -9.19 20.10 -8.76
CA ASN A 232 -10.31 19.75 -9.63
C ASN A 232 -11.45 19.16 -8.81
N ASP A 233 -12.55 19.91 -8.70
CA ASP A 233 -13.75 19.49 -7.96
C ASP A 233 -14.33 18.19 -8.52
N THR A 234 -14.12 17.87 -9.80
CA THR A 234 -14.72 16.68 -10.41
C THR A 234 -14.15 15.38 -9.85
N TRP A 235 -12.96 15.39 -9.23
CA TRP A 235 -12.31 14.22 -8.64
C TRP A 235 -13.23 13.43 -7.70
N PHE A 236 -14.17 14.12 -7.03
CA PHE A 236 -15.07 13.52 -6.05
C PHE A 236 -16.55 13.48 -6.50
N THR A 237 -16.87 13.99 -7.70
CA THR A 237 -18.28 14.16 -8.14
C THR A 237 -18.91 12.93 -8.81
N GLN A 238 -18.12 11.99 -9.36
CA GLN A 238 -18.63 10.83 -10.13
C GLN A 238 -19.24 9.70 -9.26
N TYR A 239 -19.52 9.99 -7.99
CA TYR A 239 -19.64 9.04 -6.90
C TYR A 239 -20.90 8.15 -6.91
N HIS A 240 -22.02 8.53 -7.54
CA HIS A 240 -23.25 7.73 -7.41
C HIS A 240 -24.12 7.66 -8.67
N PRO A 241 -24.07 6.56 -9.44
CA PRO A 241 -24.93 6.39 -10.62
C PRO A 241 -26.42 6.26 -10.28
N HIS A 242 -26.78 5.93 -9.03
CA HIS A 242 -28.18 5.70 -8.61
C HIS A 242 -28.86 6.89 -7.92
N ASN A 243 -28.13 7.96 -7.57
CA ASN A 243 -28.71 9.16 -6.95
C ASN A 243 -28.32 10.40 -7.77
N ARG A 244 -29.30 11.05 -8.40
CA ARG A 244 -29.13 12.30 -9.20
C ARG A 244 -28.71 13.53 -8.38
N LYS A 245 -28.25 13.37 -7.14
CA LYS A 245 -27.73 14.47 -6.33
C LYS A 245 -26.25 14.65 -6.68
N ARG A 246 -25.88 15.87 -7.08
CA ARG A 246 -24.47 16.27 -7.11
C ARG A 246 -23.99 16.29 -5.65
N PHE A 247 -22.97 15.50 -5.35
CA PHE A 247 -22.30 15.52 -4.05
C PHE A 247 -21.17 16.55 -4.09
N TYR A 248 -20.94 17.21 -2.96
CA TYR A 248 -20.09 18.39 -2.81
C TYR A 248 -18.91 18.09 -1.89
N LEU A 249 -17.94 19.01 -1.83
CA LEU A 249 -16.81 18.96 -0.89
C LEU A 249 -17.26 18.80 0.59
N SER A 250 -18.49 19.21 0.94
CA SER A 250 -19.12 18.99 2.25
C SER A 250 -19.35 17.52 2.59
N ASP A 251 -19.52 16.66 1.58
CA ASP A 251 -19.72 15.22 1.73
C ASP A 251 -18.38 14.49 1.97
N LEU A 252 -17.25 15.20 1.86
CA LEU A 252 -15.92 14.67 2.16
C LEU A 252 -15.57 14.68 3.66
N SER A 253 -16.53 14.89 4.56
CA SER A 253 -16.28 14.89 6.02
C SER A 253 -15.61 13.62 6.56
N ASN A 254 -15.72 12.52 5.81
CA ASN A 254 -15.08 11.24 6.11
C ASN A 254 -13.69 11.06 5.46
N TYR A 255 -13.24 12.00 4.61
CA TYR A 255 -11.93 11.99 3.95
C TYR A 255 -11.06 13.11 4.50
N ILE A 256 -9.92 12.73 5.06
CA ILE A 256 -8.88 13.67 5.48
C ILE A 256 -7.77 13.61 4.45
N LEU A 257 -7.67 14.66 3.62
CA LEU A 257 -6.61 14.80 2.61
C LEU A 257 -5.52 15.74 3.15
N VAL A 258 -4.29 15.25 3.22
CA VAL A 258 -3.12 16.05 3.57
C VAL A 258 -2.34 16.33 2.29
N MET A 259 -2.40 17.57 1.79
CA MET A 259 -1.89 17.92 0.46
C MET A 259 -0.90 19.10 0.50
N SER A 260 -0.20 19.25 1.61
CA SER A 260 0.83 20.28 1.75
C SER A 260 2.02 19.99 0.81
N VAL A 261 2.89 20.97 0.61
CA VAL A 261 4.12 20.81 -0.18
C VAL A 261 3.87 20.19 -1.57
N ASN A 262 2.94 20.81 -2.30
CA ASN A 262 2.63 20.53 -3.70
C ASN A 262 2.71 21.85 -4.49
N PRO A 263 3.02 21.83 -5.80
CA PRO A 263 3.23 23.02 -6.62
C PRO A 263 1.93 23.72 -7.02
N TRP A 264 1.12 24.08 -6.04
CA TRP A 264 -0.20 24.64 -6.22
C TRP A 264 -0.19 25.99 -6.93
N VAL A 265 -1.00 26.08 -8.00
CA VAL A 265 -1.38 27.31 -8.67
C VAL A 265 -2.66 27.82 -8.02
N CYS A 266 -2.55 28.95 -7.33
CA CYS A 266 -3.67 29.61 -6.66
C CYS A 266 -4.35 30.59 -7.60
N ASP A 267 -5.19 30.05 -8.47
CA ASP A 267 -6.08 30.79 -9.37
C ASP A 267 -7.56 30.44 -9.09
N TYR A 268 -8.43 30.67 -10.06
CA TYR A 268 -9.87 30.43 -9.92
C TYR A 268 -10.23 28.95 -9.66
N HIS A 269 -9.34 27.98 -9.90
CA HIS A 269 -9.62 26.57 -9.60
C HIS A 269 -9.64 26.29 -8.09
N MET A 270 -9.02 27.14 -7.28
CA MET A 270 -8.99 27.00 -5.81
C MET A 270 -10.24 27.58 -5.12
N CYS A 271 -11.16 28.18 -5.88
CA CYS A 271 -12.30 28.91 -5.35
C CYS A 271 -13.21 28.06 -4.45
N GLN A 272 -13.47 26.80 -4.82
CA GLN A 272 -14.32 25.92 -4.03
C GLN A 272 -13.68 25.60 -2.69
N LEU A 273 -12.39 25.25 -2.67
CA LEU A 273 -11.62 25.02 -1.44
C LEU A 273 -11.61 26.24 -0.52
N VAL A 274 -11.31 27.44 -1.07
CA VAL A 274 -11.29 28.68 -0.28
C VAL A 274 -12.66 28.97 0.33
N SER A 275 -13.72 28.81 -0.46
CA SER A 275 -15.08 29.04 0.01
C SER A 275 -15.49 28.05 1.11
N SER A 276 -15.11 26.78 0.99
CA SER A 276 -15.40 25.74 1.98
C SER A 276 -14.71 25.95 3.33
N TYR A 277 -13.55 26.63 3.38
CA TYR A 277 -12.96 27.04 4.66
C TYR A 277 -13.77 28.13 5.35
N GLN A 278 -14.21 29.12 4.57
CA GLN A 278 -14.94 30.28 5.10
C GLN A 278 -16.30 29.88 5.67
N SER A 279 -16.91 28.82 5.13
CA SER A 279 -18.19 28.28 5.61
C SER A 279 -18.07 27.28 6.77
N PHE A 280 -16.86 27.02 7.30
CA PHE A 280 -16.60 26.02 8.36
C PHE A 280 -17.02 24.58 8.03
N ILE A 281 -17.32 24.28 6.75
CA ILE A 281 -17.77 22.95 6.31
C ILE A 281 -16.63 21.92 6.39
N LEU A 282 -15.39 22.35 6.12
CA LEU A 282 -14.18 21.50 6.18
C LEU A 282 -13.45 21.63 7.52
N GLY A 283 -14.20 21.55 8.63
CA GLY A 283 -13.71 21.79 9.98
C GLY A 283 -12.55 20.92 10.49
N ASP A 284 -12.05 19.93 9.74
CA ASP A 284 -10.99 19.02 10.21
C ASP A 284 -10.03 18.49 9.13
N VAL A 285 -10.05 19.02 7.90
CA VAL A 285 -9.12 18.56 6.85
C VAL A 285 -7.94 19.53 6.76
N LEU A 286 -6.73 18.98 6.87
CA LEU A 286 -5.41 19.63 7.03
C LEU A 286 -4.95 20.48 5.83
N SER A 287 -5.88 20.96 5.04
CA SER A 287 -5.65 21.83 3.91
C SER A 287 -5.32 23.28 4.35
N ARG A 288 -5.25 23.54 5.67
CA ARG A 288 -4.56 24.71 6.28
C ARG A 288 -3.07 24.81 5.92
N LEU A 289 -2.47 23.73 5.43
CA LEU A 289 -1.07 23.67 5.02
C LEU A 289 -0.87 23.82 3.50
N ILE A 290 -1.94 24.03 2.73
CA ILE A 290 -1.80 24.35 1.30
C ILE A 290 -1.23 25.76 1.19
N VAL A 291 -0.10 25.86 0.49
CA VAL A 291 0.61 27.10 0.22
C VAL A 291 0.75 27.26 -1.27
N CYS A 292 0.52 28.47 -1.77
CA CYS A 292 0.62 28.77 -3.18
C CYS A 292 2.09 28.77 -3.63
N GLU A 293 2.39 28.09 -4.73
CA GLU A 293 3.68 28.19 -5.42
C GLU A 293 3.62 29.23 -6.54
N ASN A 294 2.46 29.31 -7.20
CA ASN A 294 2.14 30.24 -8.28
C ASN A 294 0.74 30.85 -8.09
N PRO A 295 0.44 32.02 -8.68
CA PRO A 295 1.38 32.91 -9.37
C PRO A 295 2.35 33.60 -8.39
N GLN A 296 3.34 34.35 -8.89
CA GLN A 296 4.43 34.91 -8.09
C GLN A 296 3.92 35.83 -6.97
N GLU A 297 2.84 36.58 -7.21
CA GLU A 297 2.22 37.52 -6.26
C GLU A 297 1.60 36.82 -5.06
N LEU A 298 1.25 35.53 -5.21
CA LEU A 298 0.66 34.71 -4.16
C LEU A 298 1.64 33.70 -3.57
N ARG A 299 2.87 33.62 -4.09
CA ARG A 299 3.85 32.62 -3.67
C ARG A 299 4.09 32.66 -2.16
N GLN A 300 4.18 31.49 -1.55
CA GLN A 300 4.30 31.25 -0.10
C GLN A 300 3.10 31.72 0.74
N ARG A 301 2.02 32.24 0.13
CA ARG A 301 0.80 32.56 0.88
C ARG A 301 0.01 31.29 1.19
N PRO A 302 -0.43 31.08 2.44
CA PRO A 302 -1.35 30.01 2.78
C PRO A 302 -2.69 30.24 2.08
N LEU A 303 -3.29 29.17 1.55
CA LEU A 303 -4.58 29.23 0.86
C LEU A 303 -5.70 29.78 1.77
N THR A 304 -5.61 29.49 3.08
CA THR A 304 -6.54 29.98 4.11
C THR A 304 -6.49 31.49 4.33
N SER A 305 -5.45 32.17 3.86
CA SER A 305 -5.31 33.64 3.93
C SER A 305 -5.89 34.36 2.71
N LEU A 306 -6.35 33.61 1.70
CA LEU A 306 -6.84 34.16 0.44
C LEU A 306 -8.36 34.34 0.45
N SER A 307 -8.82 35.33 -0.31
CA SER A 307 -10.24 35.54 -0.59
C SER A 307 -10.58 35.09 -2.01
N THR A 308 -11.86 34.84 -2.26
CA THR A 308 -12.35 34.49 -3.60
C THR A 308 -12.11 35.60 -4.63
N GLN A 309 -12.02 36.86 -4.19
CA GLN A 309 -11.68 38.00 -5.06
C GLN A 309 -10.24 37.91 -5.56
N VAL A 310 -9.29 37.57 -4.67
CA VAL A 310 -7.86 37.45 -5.01
C VAL A 310 -7.61 36.31 -6.00
N LEU A 311 -8.41 35.24 -5.93
CA LEU A 311 -8.34 34.12 -6.87
C LEU A 311 -9.07 34.37 -8.20
N HIS A 312 -9.65 35.56 -8.41
CA HIS A 312 -10.48 35.87 -9.57
C HIS A 312 -11.66 34.89 -9.76
N CYS A 313 -12.27 34.44 -8.65
CA CYS A 313 -13.44 33.57 -8.72
C CYS A 313 -14.58 34.27 -9.46
N ASN A 314 -15.13 33.61 -10.47
CA ASN A 314 -16.30 34.12 -11.18
C ASN A 314 -17.52 34.03 -10.26
N THR A 315 -18.28 35.12 -10.08
CA THR A 315 -19.46 35.17 -9.20
C THR A 315 -20.60 34.24 -9.64
N SER A 316 -20.47 33.62 -10.81
CA SER A 316 -21.41 32.69 -11.44
C SER A 316 -21.06 31.21 -11.22
N VAL A 317 -19.88 30.88 -10.68
CA VAL A 317 -19.63 29.52 -10.18
C VAL A 317 -20.37 29.43 -8.85
N PRO A 318 -21.40 28.58 -8.72
CA PRO A 318 -22.16 28.52 -7.49
C PRO A 318 -21.22 28.13 -6.36
N ILE A 319 -20.98 29.06 -5.43
CA ILE A 319 -20.45 28.73 -4.12
C ILE A 319 -21.54 27.90 -3.47
N ILE A 320 -21.45 26.59 -3.63
CA ILE A 320 -22.45 25.68 -3.06
C ILE A 320 -22.27 25.76 -1.54
N ARG A 321 -23.26 26.39 -0.91
CA ARG A 321 -23.46 26.37 0.54
C ARG A 321 -23.95 25.00 0.98
#